data_AF-A0A970JX73-F1
#
_entry.id   AF-A0A970JX73-F1
#
_cell.length_a   1.000
_cell.length_b   1.000
_cell.length_c   1.000
_cell.angle_alpha   90.00
_cell.angle_beta   90.00
_cell.angle_gamma   90.00
#
_symmetry.space_group_name_H-M   'P 1'
#
loop_
_entity.id
_entity.type
_entity.pdbx_description
1 polymer ?
#
loop_
_entity_poly.entity_id
_entity_poly.type
_entity_poly.pdbx_seq_one_letter_code
_entity_poly.pdbx_strand_id
1 'polypeptide(L)'
;MEHLFSSGEVLYKKNQKELKEGLFIGEKLKHPDEISPDSWYVCKGTLNGENSELRFTVHEDELESIKLRHRLGILMQSDVFQARWGKYEISLA
;
A
#
# COMPACT_ATOMS: atom_id res chain seq x y z
N MET A 1 -1.11 11.89 -2.85
CA MET A 1 -0.44 12.50 -1.65
C MET A 1 0.25 11.40 -0.83
N GLU A 2 1.35 11.70 -0.11
CA GLU A 2 2.09 10.71 0.72
C GLU A 2 1.63 10.77 2.18
N HIS A 3 1.38 9.62 2.79
CA HIS A 3 0.91 9.51 4.17
C HIS A 3 1.65 8.41 4.94
N LEU A 4 1.96 8.68 6.21
CA LEU A 4 2.45 7.67 7.15
C LEU A 4 1.31 6.70 7.51
N PHE A 5 1.67 5.44 7.79
CA PHE A 5 0.75 4.56 8.51
C PHE A 5 0.54 5.10 9.93
N SER A 6 -0.71 5.11 10.38
CA SER A 6 -1.05 5.56 11.73
C SER A 6 -0.47 4.61 12.80
N SER A 7 -0.30 5.12 14.03
CA SER A 7 0.18 4.30 15.15
C SER A 7 -0.68 3.06 15.40
N GLY A 8 -2.00 3.16 15.15
CA GLY A 8 -2.90 2.01 15.23
C GLY A 8 -2.60 0.95 14.16
N GLU A 9 -2.36 1.37 12.92
CA GLU A 9 -2.01 0.45 11.83
C GLU A 9 -0.68 -0.25 12.11
N VAL A 10 0.31 0.47 12.63
CA VAL A 10 1.61 -0.11 13.01
C VAL A 10 1.45 -1.06 14.21
N LEU A 11 0.71 -0.67 15.24
CA LEU A 11 0.48 -1.47 16.44
C LEU A 11 -0.17 -2.82 16.12
N TYR A 12 -1.15 -2.81 15.20
CA TYR A 12 -1.84 -4.01 14.75
C TYR A 12 -1.19 -4.66 13.52
N LYS A 13 0.05 -4.29 13.17
CA LYS A 13 0.84 -4.84 12.05
C LYS A 13 0.14 -4.77 10.68
N LYS A 14 -0.78 -3.82 10.51
CA LYS A 14 -1.49 -3.58 9.24
C LYS A 14 -0.63 -2.89 8.17
N ASN A 15 0.58 -2.47 8.54
CA ASN A 15 1.61 -2.01 7.62
C ASN A 15 2.60 -3.11 7.21
N GLN A 16 2.32 -4.38 7.54
CA GLN A 16 3.20 -5.52 7.20
C GLN A 16 2.54 -6.41 6.15
N LYS A 17 3.32 -6.92 5.19
CA LYS A 17 2.83 -7.84 4.17
C LYS A 17 3.89 -8.87 3.81
N GLU A 18 3.51 -10.14 3.85
CA GLU A 18 4.36 -11.23 3.38
C GLU A 18 4.34 -11.28 1.85
N LEU A 19 5.52 -11.16 1.25
CA LEU A 19 5.77 -11.26 -0.17
C LEU A 19 6.62 -12.51 -0.45
N LYS A 20 6.77 -12.88 -1.72
CA LYS A 20 7.65 -14.01 -2.09
C LYS A 20 9.11 -13.75 -1.70
N GLU A 21 9.51 -12.49 -1.69
CA GLU A 21 10.84 -12.01 -1.36
C GLU A 21 11.07 -11.89 0.17
N GLY A 22 10.01 -11.94 0.98
CA GLY A 22 10.07 -11.85 2.43
C GLY A 22 9.07 -10.87 3.03
N LEU A 23 9.36 -10.39 4.24
CA LEU A 23 8.45 -9.50 4.97
C LEU A 23 8.71 -8.05 4.59
N PHE A 24 7.72 -7.41 3.99
CA PHE A 24 7.72 -5.97 3.75
C PHE A 24 7.01 -5.23 4.88
N ILE A 25 7.65 -4.21 5.45
CA ILE A 25 7.10 -3.33 6.48
C ILE A 25 7.03 -1.92 5.91
N GLY A 26 5.82 -1.46 5.60
CA GLY A 26 5.56 -0.13 5.06
C GLY A 26 5.63 0.96 6.12
N GLU A 27 6.25 2.08 5.76
CA GLU A 27 6.34 3.28 6.58
C GLU A 27 5.44 4.39 6.06
N LYS A 28 5.46 4.57 4.73
CA LYS A 28 4.70 5.61 4.03
C LYS A 28 4.07 5.04 2.78
N LEU A 29 2.85 5.48 2.50
CA LEU A 29 2.13 5.13 1.28
C LEU A 29 1.71 6.40 0.55
N LYS A 30 2.05 6.46 -0.74
CA LYS A 30 1.62 7.48 -1.67
C LYS A 30 0.50 6.93 -2.54
N HIS A 31 -0.64 7.62 -2.48
CA HIS A 31 -1.75 7.37 -3.39
C HIS A 31 -1.68 8.26 -4.64
N PRO A 32 -2.18 7.76 -5.78
CA PRO A 32 -2.43 8.56 -6.97
C PRO A 32 -3.55 9.56 -6.71
N ASP A 33 -3.56 10.69 -7.42
CA ASP A 33 -4.62 11.68 -7.28
C ASP A 33 -5.97 11.15 -7.80
N GLU A 34 -5.92 10.27 -8.80
CA GLU A 34 -7.08 9.53 -9.32
C GLU A 34 -6.88 8.02 -9.20
N ILE A 35 -7.89 7.34 -8.65
CA ILE A 35 -7.89 5.89 -8.46
C ILE A 35 -8.51 5.22 -9.69
N SER A 36 -7.65 4.57 -10.48
CA SER A 36 -7.99 3.82 -11.68
C SER A 36 -7.40 2.40 -11.60
N PRO A 37 -7.84 1.45 -12.45
CA PRO A 37 -7.30 0.09 -12.46
C PRO A 37 -5.78 0.02 -12.69
N ASP A 38 -5.24 0.98 -13.45
CA ASP A 38 -3.83 1.05 -13.79
C ASP A 38 -3.03 1.96 -12.85
N SER A 39 -3.68 2.50 -11.81
CA SER A 39 -3.02 3.41 -10.89
C SER A 39 -2.02 2.67 -10.00
N TRP A 40 -0.79 3.15 -10.01
CA TRP A 40 0.27 2.65 -9.16
C TRP A 40 0.29 3.37 -7.81
N TYR A 41 0.27 2.57 -6.76
CA TYR A 41 0.56 2.98 -5.39
C TYR A 41 2.04 2.77 -5.12
N VAL A 42 2.63 3.65 -4.34
CA VAL A 42 4.04 3.56 -3.94
C VAL A 42 4.12 3.51 -2.43
N CYS A 43 4.72 2.46 -1.90
CA CYS A 43 4.97 2.30 -0.48
C CYS A 43 6.46 2.24 -0.22
N LYS A 44 6.95 3.13 0.64
CA LYS A 44 8.34 3.11 1.13
C LYS A 44 8.38 2.42 2.48
N GLY A 45 9.43 1.64 2.70
CA GLY A 45 9.65 0.97 3.96
C GLY A 45 10.85 0.04 3.90
N THR A 46 10.74 -1.11 4.56
CA THR A 46 11.82 -2.09 4.61
C THR A 46 11.36 -3.46 4.12
N LEU A 47 12.22 -4.16 3.39
CA LEU A 47 12.06 -5.56 3.02
C LEU A 47 13.17 -6.35 3.71
N ASN A 48 12.79 -7.28 4.58
CA ASN A 48 13.75 -8.05 5.40
C ASN A 48 14.75 -7.16 6.18
N GLY A 49 14.33 -5.94 6.54
CA GLY A 49 15.15 -4.96 7.25
C GLY A 49 15.97 -4.01 6.38
N GLU A 50 15.98 -4.18 5.05
CA GLU A 50 16.67 -3.29 4.12
C GLU A 50 15.71 -2.27 3.50
N ASN A 51 16.17 -1.04 3.33
CA ASN A 51 15.36 0.04 2.73
C ASN A 51 14.93 -0.34 1.32
N SER A 52 13.64 -0.22 1.05
CA SER A 52 13.08 -0.55 -0.25
C SER A 52 11.86 0.30 -0.59
N GLU A 53 11.60 0.39 -1.88
CA GLU A 53 10.36 0.94 -2.43
C GLU A 53 9.58 -0.19 -3.09
N LEU A 54 8.32 -0.31 -2.69
CA LEU A 54 7.35 -1.23 -3.25
C LEU A 54 6.34 -0.44 -4.07
N ARG A 55 6.13 -0.84 -5.32
CA ARG A 55 5.10 -0.29 -6.19
C ARG A 55 4.08 -1.36 -6.48
N PHE A 56 2.79 -1.05 -6.43
CA PHE A 56 1.75 -2.05 -6.73
C PHE A 56 0.49 -1.42 -7.32
N THR A 57 -0.28 -2.23 -8.04
CA THR A 57 -1.65 -1.91 -8.45
C THR A 57 -2.65 -2.69 -7.59
N VAL A 58 -3.84 -2.14 -7.43
CA VAL A 58 -4.95 -2.82 -6.75
C VAL A 58 -5.71 -3.68 -7.75
N HIS A 59 -6.10 -4.89 -7.33
CA HIS A 59 -6.90 -5.79 -8.16
C HIS A 59 -8.31 -5.21 -8.40
N GLU A 60 -8.87 -5.44 -9.59
CA GLU A 60 -10.16 -4.85 -10.01
C GLU A 60 -11.31 -5.12 -9.03
N ASP A 61 -11.39 -6.35 -8.49
CA ASP A 61 -12.36 -6.77 -7.48
C ASP A 61 -12.46 -5.85 -6.24
N GLU A 62 -11.37 -5.16 -5.87
CA GLU A 62 -11.33 -4.31 -4.67
C GLU A 62 -11.31 -2.81 -4.99
N LEU A 63 -11.20 -2.47 -6.28
CA LEU A 63 -11.05 -1.10 -6.73
C LEU A 63 -12.25 -0.23 -6.37
N GLU A 64 -13.48 -0.74 -6.52
CA GLU A 64 -14.70 0.01 -6.18
C GLU A 64 -14.81 0.31 -4.68
N SER A 65 -14.40 -0.62 -3.82
CA SER A 65 -14.35 -0.41 -2.37
C SER A 65 -13.36 0.71 -2.00
N ILE A 66 -12.17 0.69 -2.62
CA ILE A 66 -11.14 1.70 -2.40
C ILE A 66 -11.58 3.07 -2.93
N LYS A 67 -12.17 3.15 -4.13
CA LYS A 67 -12.73 4.40 -4.68
C LYS A 67 -13.80 4.99 -3.77
N LEU A 68 -14.70 4.15 -3.24
CA LEU A 68 -15.76 4.61 -2.34
C LEU A 68 -15.17 5.22 -1.06
N ARG A 69 -14.23 4.53 -0.40
CA ARG A 69 -13.56 5.04 0.81
C ARG A 69 -12.79 6.32 0.56
N HIS A 70 -12.12 6.42 -0.59
CA HIS A 70 -11.41 7.62 -1.00
C HIS A 70 -12.35 8.82 -1.15
N ARG A 71 -13.47 8.62 -1.87
CA ARG A 71 -14.51 9.66 -2.06
C ARG A 71 -15.12 10.12 -0.75
N LEU A 72 -15.27 9.21 0.21
CA LEU A 72 -15.79 9.50 1.55
C LEU A 72 -14.73 10.10 2.49
N GLY A 73 -13.47 10.21 2.07
CA GLY A 73 -12.38 10.75 2.90
C GLY A 73 -11.97 9.84 4.08
N ILE A 74 -12.31 8.55 4.01
CA ILE A 74 -12.05 7.56 5.08
C ILE A 74 -11.08 6.46 4.65
N LEU A 75 -10.43 6.61 3.49
CA LEU A 75 -9.46 5.63 3.00
C LEU A 75 -8.21 5.63 3.88
N MET A 76 -7.94 4.49 4.52
CA MET A 76 -6.72 4.28 5.30
C MET A 76 -5.59 3.72 4.43
N GLN A 77 -4.34 3.92 4.85
CA GLN A 77 -3.17 3.40 4.15
C GLN A 77 -3.19 1.87 4.13
N SER A 78 -3.60 1.25 5.25
CA SER A 78 -3.78 -0.20 5.37
C SER A 78 -4.89 -0.75 4.49
N ASP A 79 -5.96 0.00 4.22
CA ASP A 79 -7.02 -0.46 3.30
C ASP A 79 -6.44 -0.73 1.91
N VAL A 80 -5.54 0.14 1.44
CA VAL A 80 -4.88 0.00 0.14
C VAL A 80 -3.74 -1.02 0.19
N PHE A 81 -2.91 -0.95 1.23
CA PHE A 81 -1.73 -1.81 1.36
C PHE A 81 -2.10 -3.28 1.55
N GLN A 82 -3.15 -3.58 2.30
CA GLN A 82 -3.62 -4.95 2.55
C GLN A 82 -4.50 -5.52 1.44
N ALA A 83 -4.96 -4.69 0.51
CA ALA A 83 -5.73 -5.14 -0.65
C ALA A 83 -5.01 -6.23 -1.47
N ARG A 84 -5.78 -7.03 -2.21
CA ARG A 84 -5.28 -7.86 -3.31
C ARG A 84 -4.64 -6.96 -4.35
N TRP A 85 -3.40 -7.32 -4.69
CA TRP A 85 -2.64 -6.61 -5.70
C TRP A 85 -2.79 -7.30 -7.05
N GLY A 86 -2.84 -6.51 -8.12
CA GLY A 86 -2.79 -7.03 -9.49
C GLY A 86 -1.35 -7.32 -9.89
N LYS A 87 -0.48 -6.32 -9.80
CA LYS A 87 0.96 -6.39 -10.07
C LYS A 87 1.72 -5.68 -8.98
N TYR A 88 2.96 -6.08 -8.73
CA TYR A 88 3.87 -5.35 -7.86
C TYR A 88 5.32 -5.43 -8.36
N GLU A 89 6.10 -4.43 -7.97
CA GLU A 89 7.52 -4.28 -8.27
C GLU A 89 8.24 -3.82 -7.00
N ILE A 90 9.45 -4.34 -6.78
CA ILE A 90 10.30 -3.97 -5.65
C ILE A 90 11.58 -3.36 -6.19
N SER A 91 11.99 -2.23 -5.61
CA SER A 91 13.30 -1.63 -5.82
C SER A 91 14.02 -1.53 -4.49
N LEU A 92 15.21 -2.12 -4.41
CA LEU A 92 16.11 -1.95 -3.26
C LEU A 92 16.83 -0.60 -3.40
N ALA A 93 16.95 0.13 -2.29
CA ALA A 93 17.63 1.43 -2.24
C ALA A 93 19.11 1.28 -1.89
#